data_AF-A0A1M3H510-F1
#
_entry.id   AF-A0A1M3H510-F1
#
_cell.length_a   1.000
_cell.length_b   1.000
_cell.length_c   1.000
_cell.angle_alpha   90.00
_cell.angle_beta   90.00
_cell.angle_gamma   90.00
#
_symmetry.space_group_name_H-M   'P 1'
#
loop_
_entity.id
_entity.type
_entity.pdbx_description
1 polymer ?
#
loop_
_entity_poly.entity_id
_entity_poly.type
_entity_poly.pdbx_seq_one_letter_code
_entity_poly.pdbx_strand_id
1 'polypeptide(L)' 'MRKIEFTGNLAGEKLKVFLTDPHPNGSHWQVLIDHYYHGTITKRDGKWIGHLNPNSDLQADDIQILGGWVDHYYPQG' A
#
# COMPACT_ATOMS: atom_id res chain seq x y z
N MET A 1 -4.89 15.85 0.81
CA MET A 1 -4.72 14.48 1.32
C MET A 1 -5.49 13.54 0.40
N ARG A 2 -4.83 12.54 -0.18
CA ARG A 2 -5.47 11.53 -1.04
C ARG A 2 -5.67 10.26 -0.23
N LYS A 3 -6.73 9.51 -0.54
CA LYS A 3 -7.05 8.26 0.14
C LYS A 3 -7.59 7.24 -0.86
N ILE A 4 -7.22 5.98 -0.65
CA ILE A 4 -7.78 4.83 -1.36
C ILE A 4 -8.25 3.86 -0.30
N GLU A 5 -9.48 3.38 -0.43
CA GLU A 5 -10.06 2.36 0.44
C GLU A 5 -10.59 1.24 -0.43
N PHE A 6 -10.16 0.01 -0.17
CA PHE A 6 -10.61 -1.16 -0.92
C PHE A 6 -10.51 -2.43 -0.07
N THR A 7 -11.00 -3.54 -0.63
CA THR A 7 -10.84 -4.87 -0.05
C THR A 7 -10.11 -5.73 -1.07
N GLY A 8 -8.98 -6.31 -0.69
CA GLY A 8 -8.12 -7.11 -1.56
C GLY A 8 -7.78 -8.46 -0.94
N ASN A 9 -7.38 -9.42 -1.78
CA ASN A 9 -6.78 -10.65 -1.28
C ASN A 9 -5.28 -10.41 -1.07
N LEU A 10 -4.84 -10.44 0.19
CA LEU A 10 -3.45 -10.20 0.61
C LEU A 10 -3.07 -11.26 1.64
N ALA A 11 -1.84 -11.78 1.59
CA ALA A 11 -1.41 -12.90 2.44
C ALA A 11 -2.37 -14.12 2.44
N GLY A 12 -3.10 -14.32 1.33
CA GLY A 12 -4.08 -15.40 1.19
C GLY A 12 -5.44 -15.13 1.85
N GLU A 13 -5.65 -13.97 2.46
CA GLU A 13 -6.89 -13.57 3.12
C GLU A 13 -7.53 -12.35 2.45
N LYS A 14 -8.85 -12.20 2.61
CA LYS A 14 -9.57 -11.03 2.11
C LYS A 14 -9.57 -9.93 3.16
N LEU A 15 -8.73 -8.92 2.97
CA LEU A 15 -8.46 -7.89 3.97
C LEU A 15 -8.93 -6.50 3.53
N LYS A 16 -9.37 -5.67 4.50
CA LYS A 16 -9.71 -4.26 4.25
C LYS A 16 -8.45 -3.40 4.28
N VAL A 17 -8.25 -2.60 3.24
CA VAL A 17 -7.05 -1.78 3.04
C VAL A 17 -7.41 -0.31 3.01
N PHE A 18 -6.61 0.50 3.69
CA PHE A 18 -6.61 1.95 3.62
C PHE A 18 -5.22 2.45 3.25
N LEU A 19 -5.14 3.17 2.14
CA LEU A 19 -3.93 3.86 1.70
C LEU A 19 -4.15 5.36 1.85
N THR A 20 -3.24 6.05 2.53
CA THR A 20 -3.32 7.50 2.72
C THR A 20 -2.05 8.16 2.26
N ASP A 21 -2.18 9.19 1.43
CA ASP A 21 -1.04 10.00 0.99
C ASP A 21 -0.92 11.26 1.88
N PRO A 22 0.07 11.31 2.79
CA PRO A 22 0.29 12.48 3.63
C PRO A 22 0.86 13.67 2.83
N HIS A 23 1.49 13.43 1.67
CA HIS A 23 2.16 14.45 0.87
C HIS A 23 1.87 14.26 -0.61
N PRO A 24 1.27 15.22 -1.33
CA PRO A 24 0.73 15.02 -2.68
C PRO A 24 1.75 14.73 -3.81
N ASN A 25 2.99 14.33 -3.48
CA ASN A 25 3.94 13.75 -4.42
C ASN A 25 3.55 12.31 -4.83
N GLY A 26 2.76 11.61 -4.01
CA GLY A 26 2.23 10.26 -4.28
C GLY A 26 3.29 9.15 -4.43
N SER A 27 4.56 9.43 -4.17
CA SER A 27 5.62 8.42 -4.16
C SER A 27 5.70 7.67 -2.82
N HIS A 28 5.00 8.16 -1.79
CA HIS A 28 5.02 7.64 -0.43
C HIS A 28 3.60 7.59 0.15
N TRP A 29 3.16 6.40 0.56
CA TRP A 29 1.81 6.17 1.06
C TRP A 29 1.84 5.46 2.40
N GLN A 30 1.01 5.91 3.33
CA GLN A 30 0.72 5.20 4.57
C GLN A 30 -0.28 4.08 4.29
N VAL A 31 -0.07 2.93 4.93
CA VAL A 31 -0.90 1.73 4.78
C VAL A 31 -1.47 1.34 6.14
N LEU A 32 -2.75 0.99 6.16
CA LEU A 32 -3.44 0.33 7.27
C LEU A 32 -4.31 -0.79 6.70
N ILE A 33 -4.15 -2.01 7.20
CA ILE A 33 -4.87 -3.20 6.74
C ILE A 33 -5.48 -3.92 7.95
N ASP A 34 -6.80 -3.99 7.98
CA ASP A 34 -7.63 -4.57 9.06
C ASP A 34 -7.22 -4.21 10.50
N HIS A 35 -6.55 -3.07 10.68
CA HIS A 35 -5.94 -2.60 11.93
C HIS A 35 -4.73 -3.42 12.43
N TYR A 36 -4.34 -4.48 11.73
CA TYR A 36 -3.21 -5.35 12.12
C TYR A 36 -1.92 -4.97 11.40
N TYR A 37 -1.97 -4.82 10.08
CA TYR A 37 -0.79 -4.41 9.31
C TYR A 37 -0.81 -2.90 9.09
N HIS A 38 0.30 -2.27 9.42
CA HIS A 38 0.46 -0.84 9.26
C HIS A 38 1.89 -0.48 8.91
N GLY A 39 2.06 0.64 8.22
CA GLY A 39 3.36 1.14 7.83
C GLY A 39 3.28 2.02 6.60
N THR A 40 4.23 1.87 5.70
CA THR A 40 4.29 2.69 4.48
C THR A 40 4.69 1.85 3.27
N ILE A 41 4.24 2.27 2.09
CA ILE A 41 4.76 1.81 0.80
C ILE A 41 5.34 3.00 0.05
N THR A 42 6.47 2.79 -0.62
CA THR A 42 7.18 3.85 -1.37
C THR A 42 7.58 3.32 -2.74
N LYS A 43 7.41 4.12 -3.79
CA LYS A 43 7.86 3.76 -5.14
C LYS A 43 9.33 4.13 -5.32
N ARG A 44 10.18 3.17 -5.67
CA ARG A 44 11.60 3.36 -6.01
C ARG A 44 11.95 2.54 -7.24
N ASP A 45 12.62 3.15 -8.21
CA ASP A 45 13.04 2.50 -9.47
C ASP A 45 11.92 1.71 -10.16
N GLY A 46 10.71 2.29 -10.17
CA GLY A 46 9.51 1.67 -10.77
C GLY A 46 8.87 0.55 -9.96
N LYS A 47 9.40 0.19 -8.78
CA LYS A 47 8.86 -0.86 -7.91
C LYS A 47 8.32 -0.29 -6.61
N TRP A 48 7.28 -0.90 -6.07
CA TRP A 48 6.76 -0.55 -4.75
C TRP A 48 7.49 -1.33 -3.66
N ILE A 49 7.94 -0.64 -2.62
CA ILE A 49 8.66 -1.22 -1.49
C ILE A 49 7.87 -0.93 -0.21
N GLY A 50 7.61 -1.97 0.58
CA GLY A 50 6.87 -1.88 1.83
C GLY A 50 7.80 -1.82 3.04
N HIS A 51 7.48 -0.91 3.97
CA HIS A 51 8.04 -0.83 5.30
C HIS A 51 6.89 -0.95 6.29
N LEU A 52 6.59 -2.19 6.68
CA LEU A 52 5.47 -2.54 7.54
C LEU A 52 5.93 -2.92 8.94
N ASN A 53 4.99 -3.03 9.87
CA ASN A 53 5.25 -3.52 11.22
C ASN A 53 5.89 -4.93 11.19
N PRO A 54 6.78 -5.28 12.15
CA PRO A 54 7.58 -6.51 12.11
C PRO A 54 6.80 -7.82 12.01
N ASN A 55 5.54 -7.81 12.44
CA ASN A 55 4.67 -8.99 12.43
C ASN A 55 3.84 -9.10 11.13
N SER A 56 4.15 -8.30 10.11
CA SER A 56 3.48 -8.40 8.81
C SER A 56 3.97 -9.62 8.06
N ASP A 57 3.02 -10.44 7.62
CA ASP A 57 3.21 -11.60 6.74
C ASP A 57 3.09 -11.24 5.25
N LEU A 58 2.85 -9.97 4.93
CA LEU A 58 2.72 -9.49 3.55
C LEU A 58 4.03 -9.69 2.80
N GLN A 59 3.93 -10.30 1.62
CA GLN A 59 5.06 -10.56 0.75
C GLN A 59 5.25 -9.42 -0.27
N ALA A 60 6.36 -9.47 -1.00
CA ALA A 60 6.67 -8.47 -2.02
C ALA A 60 5.57 -8.31 -3.08
N ASP A 61 4.87 -9.41 -3.41
CA ASP A 61 3.75 -9.42 -4.37
C ASP A 61 2.52 -8.70 -3.80
N ASP A 62 2.22 -8.87 -2.51
CA ASP A 62 1.17 -8.11 -1.83
C ASP A 62 1.45 -6.60 -1.89
N ILE A 63 2.71 -6.21 -1.67
CA ILE A 63 3.13 -4.81 -1.80
C ILE A 63 2.93 -4.30 -3.24
N GLN A 64 3.20 -5.11 -4.27
CA GLN A 64 2.94 -4.72 -5.66
C GLN A 64 1.44 -4.54 -5.92
N ILE A 65 0.58 -5.37 -5.34
CA ILE A 65 -0.89 -5.21 -5.43
C ILE A 65 -1.29 -3.86 -4.84
N LEU A 66 -0.82 -3.54 -3.63
CA LEU A 66 -1.09 -2.25 -2.99
C LEU A 66 -0.63 -1.07 -3.86
N GLY A 67 0.58 -1.16 -4.39
CA GLY A 67 1.15 -0.16 -5.29
C GLY A 67 0.40 -0.03 -6.62
N GLY A 68 -0.10 -1.13 -7.17
CA GLY A 68 -0.91 -1.13 -8.39
C GLY A 68 -2.22 -0.36 -8.22
N TRP A 69 -2.85 -0.42 -7.04
CA TRP A 69 -4.01 0.43 -6.73
C TRP A 69 -3.64 1.92 -6.68
N VAL A 70 -2.47 2.25 -6.11
CA VAL A 70 -1.97 3.64 -6.15
C VAL A 70 -1.78 4.10 -7.59
N ASP A 71 -1.09 3.31 -8.41
CA ASP A 71 -0.81 3.66 -9.80
C ASP A 71 -2.08 3.77 -10.65
N HIS A 72 -3.12 2.98 -10.36
CA HIS A 72 -4.42 3.06 -11.02
C HIS A 72 -5.16 4.38 -10.73
N TYR A 73 -5.20 4.81 -9.46
CA TYR A 73 -5.95 6.01 -9.06
C TYR A 73 -5.13 7.31 -9.18
N TYR A 74 -3.82 7.22 -8.99
CA TYR A 74 -2.90 8.35 -8.96
C TYR A 74 -1.62 8.01 -9.74
N PRO A 75 -1.72 7.90 -11.08
CA PRO A 75 -0.58 7.59 -11.91
C PRO A 75 0.56 8.57 -11.62
N GLN A 76 1.68 8.03 -11.17
CA GLN A 76 2.94 8.75 -11.00
C GLN A 76 3.53 8.92 -12.41
N GLY A 77 3.73 10.18 -12.84
CA GLY A 77 4.29 10.51 -14.16
C GLY A 77 5.76 10.14 -14.32
#